data_AF-A0A2E4CTY0-F1
#
_entry.id   AF-A0A2E4CTY0-F1
#
_cell.length_a   1.000
_cell.length_b   1.000
_cell.length_c   1.000
_cell.angle_alpha   90.00
_cell.angle_beta   90.00
_cell.angle_gamma   90.00
#
_symmetry.space_group_name_H-M   'P 1'
#
loop_
_entity.id
_entity.type
_entity.pdbx_description
1 polymer ?
#
loop_
_entity_poly.entity_id
_entity_poly.type
_entity_poly.pdbx_seq_one_letter_code
_entity_poly.pdbx_strand_id
1 'polypeptide(L)'
;MADSEAGAKSQPTDDRLRLLIERIERLEEEKKGIADDIRDVYAEAKAVGYDPKIMRQVVRLRKMKPDDRAEMETIFETYKAALGLG
;
A
#
# COMPACT_ATOMS: atom_id res chain seq x y z
N MET A 1 15.27 10.48 57.21
CA MET A 1 15.25 9.17 56.51
C MET A 1 13.84 9.04 55.97
N ALA A 2 13.56 9.35 54.69
CA ALA A 2 13.92 8.57 53.49
C ALA A 2 13.50 7.10 53.69
N ASP A 3 12.56 6.52 52.95
CA ASP A 3 12.38 6.60 51.50
C ASP A 3 10.92 6.42 51.05
N SER A 4 10.67 6.96 49.86
CA SER A 4 9.44 6.96 49.08
C SER A 4 9.07 5.56 48.54
N GLU A 5 7.88 5.06 48.86
CA GLU A 5 7.23 4.02 48.06
C GLU A 5 6.45 4.66 46.92
N ALA A 6 7.15 4.98 45.83
CA ALA A 6 6.53 5.16 44.53
C ALA A 6 6.13 3.76 44.01
N GLY A 7 4.93 3.31 44.41
CA GLY A 7 4.31 2.11 43.84
C GLY A 7 4.23 2.25 42.33
N ALA A 8 4.96 1.39 41.62
CA ALA A 8 4.91 1.29 40.17
C ALA A 8 3.47 1.01 39.76
N LYS A 9 2.75 2.04 39.30
CA LYS A 9 1.44 1.90 38.69
C LYS A 9 1.63 1.05 37.44
N SER A 10 1.39 -0.25 37.54
CA SER A 10 1.14 -1.12 36.39
C SER A 10 0.07 -0.40 35.57
N GLN A 11 0.44 0.18 34.42
CA GLN A 11 -0.57 0.68 33.49
C GLN A 11 -1.54 -0.49 33.26
N PRO A 12 -2.84 -0.35 33.54
CA PRO A 12 -3.77 -1.42 33.28
C PRO A 12 -3.60 -1.80 31.81
N THR A 13 -3.54 -3.09 31.52
CA THR A 13 -3.35 -3.64 30.16
C THR A 13 -4.24 -2.97 29.11
N ASP A 14 -5.38 -2.44 29.56
CA ASP A 14 -6.37 -1.69 28.80
C ASP A 14 -5.85 -0.36 28.24
N ASP A 15 -4.94 0.34 28.93
CA ASP A 15 -4.35 1.60 28.44
C ASP A 15 -3.34 1.35 27.32
N ARG A 16 -2.58 0.26 27.39
CA ARG A 16 -1.68 -0.14 26.30
C ARG A 16 -2.46 -0.54 25.06
N LEU A 17 -3.56 -1.28 25.23
CA LEU A 17 -4.44 -1.65 24.13
C LEU A 17 -5.08 -0.41 23.48
N ARG A 18 -5.57 0.55 24.29
CA ARG A 18 -6.13 1.82 23.78
C ARG A 18 -5.12 2.58 22.90
N LEU A 19 -3.89 2.77 23.37
CA LEU A 19 -2.86 3.48 22.61
C LEU A 19 -2.49 2.77 21.29
N LEU A 20 -2.52 1.44 21.26
CA LEU A 20 -2.31 0.66 20.03
C LEU A 20 -3.45 0.87 19.04
N ILE A 21 -4.70 0.87 19.50
CA ILE A 21 -5.89 1.08 18.67
C ILE A 21 -5.88 2.50 18.09
N GLU A 22 -5.69 3.53 18.92
CA GLU A 22 -5.63 4.94 18.47
C GLU A 22 -4.54 5.15 17.42
N ARG A 23 -3.39 4.48 17.58
CA ARG A 23 -2.32 4.52 16.58
C ARG A 23 -2.74 3.86 15.26
N ILE A 24 -3.46 2.74 15.29
CA ILE A 24 -3.96 2.06 14.10
C ILE A 24 -5.01 2.93 13.40
N GLU A 25 -5.94 3.54 14.13
CA GLU A 25 -6.97 4.40 13.55
C GLU A 25 -6.38 5.60 12.81
N ARG A 26 -5.38 6.26 13.41
CA ARG A 26 -4.64 7.34 12.73
C ARG A 26 -3.95 6.84 11.46
N LEU A 27 -3.31 5.68 11.50
CA LEU A 27 -2.65 5.10 10.32
C LEU A 27 -3.64 4.73 9.21
N GLU A 28 -4.84 4.26 9.55
CA GLU A 28 -5.89 4.00 8.55
C GLU A 28 -6.45 5.30 7.96
N GLU A 29 -6.54 6.38 8.74
CA GLU A 29 -6.90 7.71 8.22
C GLU A 29 -5.84 8.26 7.26
N GLU A 30 -4.56 8.18 7.63
CA GLU A 30 -3.43 8.57 6.77
C GLU A 30 -3.43 7.76 5.45
N LYS A 31 -3.63 6.45 5.54
CA LYS A 31 -3.72 5.55 4.39
C LYS A 31 -4.90 5.89 3.49
N LYS A 32 -6.04 6.31 4.05
CA LYS A 32 -7.19 6.80 3.28
C LYS A 32 -6.84 8.08 2.54
N GLY A 33 -6.21 9.06 3.20
CA GLY A 33 -5.74 10.28 2.54
C GLY A 33 -4.83 9.99 1.35
N ILE A 34 -3.84 9.11 1.54
CA ILE A 34 -2.93 8.68 0.46
C ILE A 34 -3.70 7.98 -0.68
N ALA A 35 -4.68 7.13 -0.35
CA ALA A 35 -5.49 6.46 -1.36
C ALA A 35 -6.32 7.46 -2.19
N ASP A 36 -6.81 8.52 -1.54
CA ASP A 36 -7.59 9.58 -2.17
C ASP A 36 -6.70 10.40 -3.12
N ASP A 37 -5.52 10.81 -2.67
CA ASP A 37 -4.52 11.50 -3.51
C ASP A 37 -4.15 10.66 -4.75
N ILE A 38 -3.94 9.35 -4.58
CA ILE A 38 -3.67 8.43 -5.70
C ILE A 38 -4.84 8.41 -6.69
N ARG A 39 -6.09 8.44 -6.21
CA ARG A 39 -7.28 8.47 -7.08
C ARG A 39 -7.32 9.77 -7.88
N ASP A 40 -7.00 10.89 -7.25
CA ASP A 40 -7.01 12.20 -7.91
C ASP A 40 -5.93 12.30 -9.00
N VAL A 41 -4.73 11.76 -8.76
CA VAL A 41 -3.68 11.65 -9.80
C VAL A 41 -4.15 10.85 -11.01
N TYR A 42 -4.85 9.73 -10.80
CA TYR A 42 -5.42 8.97 -11.91
C TYR A 42 -6.55 9.73 -12.63
N ALA A 43 -7.32 10.56 -11.92
CA ALA A 43 -8.36 11.39 -12.51
C ALA A 43 -7.76 12.52 -13.36
N GLU A 44 -6.71 13.19 -12.86
CA GLU A 44 -5.93 14.17 -13.62
C GLU A 44 -5.32 13.57 -14.89
N ALA A 45 -4.70 12.40 -14.76
CA ALA A 45 -4.12 11.67 -15.89
C ALA A 45 -5.17 11.37 -16.97
N LYS A 46 -6.39 11.01 -16.55
CA LYS A 46 -7.52 10.81 -17.46
C LYS A 46 -7.94 12.10 -18.15
N ALA A 47 -7.99 13.22 -17.42
CA ALA A 47 -8.37 14.52 -17.96
C ALA A 47 -7.41 15.01 -19.06
N VAL A 48 -6.13 14.63 -18.97
CA VAL A 48 -5.10 14.96 -19.98
C VAL A 48 -4.93 13.90 -21.07
N GLY A 49 -5.76 12.84 -21.07
CA GLY A 49 -5.85 11.87 -22.16
C GLY A 49 -5.14 10.52 -21.97
N TYR A 50 -4.57 10.25 -20.80
CA TYR A 50 -4.03 8.90 -20.49
C TYR A 50 -5.14 7.94 -20.06
N ASP A 51 -4.94 6.63 -20.25
CA ASP A 51 -5.83 5.58 -19.74
C ASP A 51 -5.38 5.12 -18.34
N PRO A 52 -6.15 5.42 -17.26
CA PRO A 52 -5.79 5.00 -15.91
C PRO A 52 -5.72 3.48 -15.72
N LYS A 53 -6.44 2.68 -16.53
CA LYS A 53 -6.37 1.22 -16.46
C LYS A 53 -5.00 0.71 -16.88
N ILE A 54 -4.49 1.22 -18.00
CA ILE A 54 -3.14 0.89 -18.49
C ILE A 54 -2.08 1.43 -17.53
N MET A 55 -2.24 2.64 -17.00
CA MET A 55 -1.32 3.17 -16.00
C MET A 55 -1.21 2.30 -14.74
N ARG A 56 -2.33 1.76 -14.23
CA ARG A 56 -2.30 0.83 -13.08
C ARG A 56 -1.52 -0.44 -13.40
N GLN A 57 -1.65 -0.97 -14.62
CA GLN A 57 -0.86 -2.11 -15.08
C GLN A 57 0.63 -1.76 -15.09
N VAL A 58 1.01 -0.61 -15.64
CA VAL A 58 2.40 -0.13 -15.64
C VAL A 58 2.94 0.04 -14.22
N VAL A 59 2.17 0.62 -13.29
CA VAL A 59 2.58 0.75 -11.88
C VAL A 59 2.83 -0.61 -11.24
N ARG A 60 1.98 -1.62 -11.53
CA ARG A 60 2.20 -2.99 -11.06
C ARG A 60 3.50 -3.58 -11.63
N LEU A 61 3.72 -3.45 -12.95
CA LEU A 61 4.94 -3.92 -13.61
C LEU A 61 6.20 -3.26 -13.05
N ARG A 62 6.13 -1.97 -12.71
CA ARG A 62 7.26 -1.22 -12.12
C ARG A 62 7.60 -1.62 -10.69
N LYS A 63 6.67 -2.26 -9.96
CA LYS A 63 6.90 -2.78 -8.61
C LYS A 63 7.54 -4.17 -8.61
N MET A 64 7.54 -4.88 -9.74
CA MET A 64 8.14 -6.20 -9.87
C MET A 64 9.66 -6.09 -10.01
N LYS A 65 10.39 -7.13 -9.58
CA LYS A 65 11.83 -7.21 -9.85
C LYS A 65 12.06 -7.36 -11.36
N PRO A 66 13.19 -6.86 -11.89
CA PRO A 66 13.49 -6.96 -13.33
C PRO A 66 13.40 -8.39 -13.88
N ASP A 67 13.94 -9.36 -13.13
CA ASP A 67 13.97 -10.78 -13.54
C ASP A 67 12.55 -11.38 -13.54
N ASP A 68 11.79 -11.19 -12.46
CA ASP A 68 10.38 -11.65 -12.37
C ASP A 68 9.52 -11.08 -13.51
N ARG A 69 9.77 -9.81 -13.89
CA ARG A 69 9.07 -9.17 -14.99
C ARG A 69 9.47 -9.78 -16.35
N ALA A 70 10.75 -10.06 -16.56
CA ALA A 70 11.24 -10.67 -17.80
C ALA A 70 10.70 -12.10 -17.98
N GLU A 71 10.68 -12.89 -16.90
CA GLU A 71 10.08 -14.23 -16.89
C GLU A 71 8.58 -14.16 -17.22
N MET A 72 7.85 -13.28 -16.54
CA MET A 72 6.41 -13.09 -16.80
C MET A 72 6.14 -12.68 -18.25
N GLU A 73 6.93 -11.76 -18.82
CA GLU A 73 6.78 -11.31 -20.22
C GLU A 73 7.03 -12.47 -21.20
N THR A 74 8.03 -13.31 -20.93
CA THR A 74 8.35 -14.48 -21.76
C THR A 74 7.18 -15.47 -21.80
N ILE A 75 6.57 -15.73 -20.63
CA ILE A 75 5.39 -16.59 -20.52
C ILE A 75 4.20 -15.96 -21.25
N PHE A 76 4.00 -14.65 -21.07
CA PHE A 76 2.90 -13.93 -21.68
C PHE A 76 2.96 -13.97 -23.21
N GLU A 77 4.13 -13.72 -23.80
CA GLU A 77 4.34 -13.82 -25.25
C GLU A 77 4.15 -15.25 -25.76
N THR A 78 4.55 -16.26 -24.98
CA THR A 78 4.29 -17.66 -25.33
C THR A 78 2.79 -17.94 -25.44
N TYR A 79 1.99 -17.44 -24.50
CA TYR A 79 0.54 -17.60 -24.52
C TYR A 79 -0.11 -16.81 -25.66
N LYS A 80 0.34 -15.58 -25.92
CA LYS A 80 -0.13 -14.79 -27.07
C LYS A 80 0.12 -15.53 -28.38
N ALA A 81 1.33 -16.05 -28.58
CA ALA A 81 1.69 -16.80 -29.77
C ALA A 81 0.82 -18.06 -29.94
N ALA A 82 0.61 -18.82 -28.85
CA ALA A 82 -0.25 -20.00 -28.87
C ALA A 82 -1.72 -19.70 -29.22
N LEU A 83 -2.20 -18.49 -28.89
CA LEU A 83 -3.55 -18.03 -29.17
C LEU A 83 -3.67 -17.17 -30.44
N GLY A 84 -2.58 -16.95 -31.18
CA GLY A 84 -2.57 -16.10 -32.38
C GLY A 84 -2.81 -14.61 -32.11
N LEU A 85 -2.44 -14.11 -30.92
CA LEU A 85 -2.58 -12.72 -30.49
C LEU A 85 -1.28 -11.91 -30.73
N GLY A 86 -0.66 -12.08 -31.89
CA GLY A 86 0.62 -11.44 -32.28
C GLY A 86 0.45 -10.46 -33.43
#